data_AF-A0A397XT57-F1
#
_entry.id   AF-A0A397XT57-F1
#
_cell.length_a   1.000
_cell.length_b   1.000
_cell.length_c   1.000
_cell.angle_alpha   90.00
_cell.angle_beta   90.00
_cell.angle_gamma   90.00
#
_symmetry.space_group_name_H-M   'P 1'
#
loop_
_entity.id
_entity.type
_entity.pdbx_description
1 polymer ?
#
loop_
_entity_poly.entity_id
_entity_poly.type
_entity_poly.pdbx_seq_one_letter_code
_entity_poly.pdbx_strand_id
1 'polypeptide(L)'
;MTSLFSKPRALTSLVSHFKTYRPITGKLHVATLTLLLFLVAAAVAGKLHTTKQFDRPTLVTTKPVPELESPQKTGVLVNCTSLLNQNRSGSCSRTFLWLNKTKSYNPPTIITTKPVHAPVPVPEKKSTKKTRISVDCTSFLNQNRSGSCSRTAQPGYNNNQTESNRACPDYFKWIHEDLKPWRETGITREMVERGQTTAHFRLLIVNGKVFVENYKKSIQTRDAFTLWGILQLLRKYPGKLPDVDLMFDCDDRPVIRSDGYDTFNLTAENAPPVLFRYGGDRWTADIVFPDWSFWGWQEINIKPWSKVLKEMEEGKKKKKFMERESYAYWKGNPFVASPSREDLLTCNLSSQHDWNARIFIQDWISEGQKGFENSNVADQCTYRLIYIEGYGWSVSEKYILACDSVTLMVKPYYYDFFSRTLQPLQHYWPINDKNKCRSIKFAVDWLNNHTQKAQEIGRGASEFMQRDLSMENVYDYMFHLLNEYSKLLKFKPQVSQNSVEICTEAMVCPSGNANGTNKRFLMGSLVDEPHISGPCSLPPPFDPNGLEKFHRKKLNLIRQVEKWEHAYWKNVQ
;
A
#
# COMPACT_ATOMS: atom_id res chain seq x y z
N MET A 1 -5.79 -33.94 -2.56
CA MET A 1 -6.36 -34.83 -1.53
C MET A 1 -7.49 -34.07 -0.82
N THR A 2 -8.63 -34.75 -0.69
CA THR A 2 -9.96 -34.43 -0.11
C THR A 2 -9.97 -33.50 1.13
N SER A 3 -10.71 -32.38 1.11
CA SER A 3 -12.09 -32.18 1.63
C SER A 3 -12.26 -32.30 3.15
N LEU A 4 -12.78 -31.25 3.82
CA LEU A 4 -13.91 -31.29 4.77
C LEU A 4 -14.29 -29.90 5.35
N PHE A 5 -15.53 -29.81 5.85
CA PHE A 5 -16.33 -28.70 6.37
C PHE A 5 -17.22 -27.98 5.33
N SER A 6 -18.56 -27.90 5.44
CA SER A 6 -19.61 -28.65 6.15
C SER A 6 -20.96 -28.13 5.58
N LYS A 7 -21.96 -29.01 5.45
CA LYS A 7 -23.29 -28.78 4.83
C LYS A 7 -24.14 -27.66 5.47
N PRO A 8 -25.05 -27.02 4.71
CA PRO A 8 -26.28 -26.43 5.24
C PRO A 8 -27.51 -27.35 5.06
N ARG A 9 -28.45 -27.26 6.02
CA ARG A 9 -29.77 -27.91 5.97
C ARG A 9 -30.67 -27.25 4.93
N ALA A 10 -31.42 -28.09 4.23
CA ALA A 10 -32.39 -27.77 3.19
C ALA A 10 -33.70 -27.20 3.75
N LEU A 11 -34.31 -26.30 2.97
CA LEU A 11 -35.76 -26.15 2.84
C LEU A 11 -36.06 -25.85 1.36
N THR A 12 -37.21 -26.37 0.96
CA THR A 12 -37.55 -26.92 -0.35
C THR A 12 -38.15 -25.95 -1.36
N SER A 13 -37.91 -26.26 -2.64
CA SER A 13 -38.87 -26.21 -3.77
C SER A 13 -39.46 -24.85 -4.18
N LEU A 14 -39.11 -24.37 -5.38
CA LEU A 14 -40.08 -24.26 -6.48
C LEU A 14 -39.41 -24.17 -7.86
N VAL A 15 -40.04 -24.85 -8.81
CA VAL A 15 -39.66 -25.11 -10.20
C VAL A 15 -40.01 -23.92 -11.10
N SER A 16 -39.17 -23.59 -12.09
CA SER A 16 -39.63 -23.38 -13.48
C SER A 16 -38.49 -23.11 -14.49
N HIS A 17 -38.49 -23.95 -15.52
CA HIS A 17 -38.15 -23.71 -16.93
C HIS A 17 -36.95 -22.85 -17.33
N PHE A 18 -35.94 -23.48 -17.94
CA PHE A 18 -35.32 -22.92 -19.15
C PHE A 18 -34.96 -24.01 -20.18
N LYS A 19 -35.16 -23.64 -21.44
CA LYS A 19 -35.16 -24.46 -22.66
C LYS A 19 -33.81 -25.06 -23.01
N THR A 20 -33.89 -26.26 -23.56
CA THR A 20 -32.85 -27.04 -24.22
C THR A 20 -32.39 -26.42 -25.54
N TYR A 21 -31.07 -26.41 -25.78
CA TYR A 21 -30.48 -26.40 -27.12
C TYR A 21 -29.43 -27.52 -27.19
N ARG A 22 -29.63 -28.44 -28.14
CA ARG A 22 -28.71 -29.55 -28.47
C ARG A 22 -27.54 -29.02 -29.32
N PRO A 23 -26.33 -29.57 -29.17
CA PRO A 23 -25.37 -29.63 -30.26
C PRO A 23 -25.38 -31.00 -30.94
N ILE A 24 -25.01 -30.94 -32.22
CA ILE A 24 -25.08 -31.95 -33.27
C ILE A 24 -24.09 -33.09 -32.99
N THR A 25 -24.58 -34.33 -33.09
CA THR A 25 -23.79 -35.57 -33.03
C THR A 25 -23.07 -35.83 -34.35
N GLY A 26 -21.74 -35.75 -34.36
CA GLY A 26 -20.90 -36.43 -35.35
C GLY A 26 -20.39 -37.75 -34.76
N LYS A 27 -20.77 -38.87 -35.37
CA LYS A 27 -20.32 -40.22 -34.99
C LYS A 27 -18.82 -40.35 -35.23
N LEU A 28 -18.02 -40.39 -34.17
CA LEU A 28 -16.66 -40.93 -34.21
C LEU A 28 -16.64 -42.26 -33.45
N HIS A 29 -16.24 -43.32 -34.13
CA HIS A 29 -16.34 -44.70 -33.65
C HIS A 29 -15.57 -44.91 -32.35
N VAL A 30 -16.23 -45.54 -31.38
CA VAL A 30 -15.68 -45.91 -30.06
C VAL A 30 -14.40 -46.75 -30.17
N ALA A 31 -14.24 -47.51 -31.26
CA ALA A 31 -13.06 -48.34 -31.51
C ALA A 31 -11.76 -47.53 -31.80
N THR A 32 -11.88 -46.33 -32.38
CA THR A 32 -10.72 -45.46 -32.65
C THR A 32 -10.23 -44.73 -31.41
N LEU A 33 -11.10 -44.46 -30.43
CA LEU A 33 -10.73 -43.78 -29.19
C LEU A 33 -10.03 -44.75 -28.20
N THR A 34 -10.44 -46.01 -28.16
CA THR A 34 -9.75 -47.04 -27.35
C THR A 34 -8.38 -47.38 -27.89
N LEU A 35 -8.19 -47.42 -29.22
CA LEU A 35 -6.87 -47.65 -29.81
C LEU A 35 -5.91 -46.47 -29.57
N LEU A 36 -6.41 -45.22 -29.62
CA LEU A 36 -5.62 -44.04 -29.28
C LEU A 36 -5.24 -44.02 -27.78
N LEU A 37 -6.16 -44.39 -26.89
CA LEU A 37 -5.90 -44.45 -25.45
C LEU A 37 -4.89 -45.57 -25.09
N PHE A 38 -4.92 -46.71 -25.79
CA PHE A 38 -3.93 -47.78 -25.61
C PHE A 38 -2.55 -47.41 -26.14
N LEU A 39 -2.46 -46.71 -27.28
CA LEU A 39 -1.17 -46.24 -27.83
C LEU A 39 -0.55 -45.12 -26.98
N VAL A 40 -1.37 -44.24 -26.40
CA VAL A 40 -0.89 -43.22 -25.44
C VAL A 40 -0.45 -43.87 -24.12
N ALA A 41 -1.16 -44.89 -23.62
CA ALA A 41 -0.75 -45.64 -22.42
C ALA A 41 0.56 -46.42 -22.63
N ALA A 42 0.76 -47.03 -23.81
CA ALA A 42 2.01 -47.73 -24.16
C ALA A 42 3.20 -46.76 -24.35
N ALA A 43 2.96 -45.57 -24.90
CA ALA A 43 3.97 -44.52 -25.02
C ALA A 43 4.37 -43.90 -23.68
N VAL A 44 3.47 -43.89 -22.70
CA VAL A 44 3.74 -43.44 -21.32
C VAL A 44 4.43 -44.53 -20.49
N ALA A 45 4.16 -45.81 -20.75
CA ALA A 45 4.83 -46.93 -20.09
C ALA A 45 6.28 -47.18 -20.59
N GLY A 46 6.59 -46.84 -21.84
CA GLY A 46 7.92 -47.03 -22.46
C GLY A 46 8.99 -45.98 -22.12
N LYS A 47 8.66 -44.96 -21.31
CA LYS A 47 9.60 -43.87 -20.94
C LYS A 47 9.79 -43.68 -19.43
N LEU A 48 9.55 -44.73 -18.65
CA LEU A 48 9.86 -44.75 -17.22
C LEU A 48 11.06 -45.67 -16.94
N HIS A 49 12.26 -45.20 -17.26
CA HIS A 49 13.46 -45.68 -16.58
C HIS A 49 14.35 -44.49 -16.22
N THR A 50 14.70 -44.42 -14.94
CA THR A 50 15.59 -43.45 -14.25
C THR A 50 14.99 -42.11 -13.83
N THR A 51 13.96 -42.13 -12.99
CA THR A 51 13.76 -41.06 -11.99
C THR A 51 14.52 -41.42 -10.72
N LYS A 52 15.62 -40.72 -10.45
CA LYS A 52 16.21 -40.67 -9.10
C LYS A 52 15.15 -40.11 -8.15
N GLN A 53 14.90 -40.86 -7.09
CA GLN A 53 14.15 -40.45 -5.91
C GLN A 53 14.76 -39.15 -5.35
N PHE A 54 14.03 -38.05 -5.45
CA PHE A 54 14.34 -36.85 -4.68
C PHE A 54 13.84 -37.08 -3.26
N ASP A 55 14.76 -37.44 -2.37
CA ASP A 55 14.49 -37.42 -0.94
C ASP A 55 14.17 -35.98 -0.51
N ARG A 56 13.09 -35.87 0.26
CA ARG A 56 12.71 -34.67 1.01
C ARG A 56 13.92 -34.26 1.87
N PRO A 57 14.44 -33.03 1.81
CA PRO A 57 15.52 -32.66 2.71
C PRO A 57 15.02 -32.72 4.15
N THR A 58 15.57 -33.67 4.90
CA THR A 58 15.44 -33.75 6.35
C THR A 58 16.03 -32.46 6.93
N LEU A 59 15.20 -31.71 7.66
CA LEU A 59 15.65 -30.60 8.50
C LEU A 59 16.74 -31.14 9.45
N VAL A 60 17.97 -30.68 9.26
CA VAL A 60 19.01 -30.82 10.28
C VAL A 60 18.57 -29.97 11.45
N THR A 61 18.20 -30.63 12.54
CA THR A 61 18.04 -30.03 13.87
C THR A 61 19.37 -29.42 14.29
N THR A 62 19.53 -28.11 14.06
CA THR A 62 20.56 -27.34 14.72
C THR A 62 20.25 -27.31 16.22
N LYS A 63 21.24 -27.70 17.03
CA LYS A 63 21.22 -27.60 18.49
C LYS A 63 20.70 -26.23 18.95
N PRO A 64 19.98 -26.14 20.08
CA PRO A 64 19.51 -24.87 20.60
C PRO A 64 20.71 -23.94 20.87
N VAL A 65 20.67 -22.75 20.30
CA VAL A 65 21.52 -21.62 20.69
C VAL A 65 21.11 -21.21 22.12
N PRO A 66 22.05 -20.87 23.03
CA PRO A 66 21.71 -20.50 24.38
C PRO A 66 20.78 -19.29 24.38
N GLU A 67 19.73 -19.39 25.18
CA GLU A 67 18.78 -18.33 25.51
C GLU A 67 19.57 -17.11 26.00
N LEU A 68 19.51 -16.00 25.26
CA LEU A 68 20.08 -14.73 25.71
C LEU A 68 19.20 -14.22 26.85
N GLU A 69 19.73 -14.25 28.07
CA GLU A 69 19.05 -13.71 29.25
C GLU A 69 18.52 -12.30 28.99
N SER A 70 17.24 -12.09 29.29
CA SER A 70 16.61 -10.78 29.29
C SER A 70 17.35 -9.83 30.24
N PRO A 71 17.54 -8.54 29.91
CA PRO A 71 18.08 -7.59 30.88
C PRO A 71 17.12 -7.54 32.08
N GLN A 72 17.67 -7.83 33.26
CA GLN A 72 16.97 -7.74 34.54
C GLN A 72 16.20 -6.43 34.62
N LYS A 73 14.86 -6.52 34.57
CA LYS A 73 14.00 -5.44 35.04
C LYS A 73 14.23 -5.31 36.54
N THR A 74 14.95 -4.28 36.97
CA THR A 74 14.82 -3.76 38.34
C THR A 74 13.41 -3.22 38.49
N GLY A 75 12.48 -4.10 38.87
CA GLY A 75 11.13 -3.74 39.25
C GLY A 75 11.17 -3.10 40.64
N VAL A 76 10.81 -1.82 40.71
CA VAL A 76 10.35 -1.23 41.98
C VAL A 76 8.95 -1.77 42.23
N LEU A 77 8.80 -2.57 43.28
CA LEU A 77 7.51 -3.06 43.75
C LEU A 77 6.75 -1.91 44.40
N VAL A 78 5.74 -1.36 43.71
CA VAL A 78 4.77 -0.45 44.35
C VAL A 78 3.56 -1.29 44.75
N ASN A 79 3.50 -1.65 46.03
CA ASN A 79 2.37 -2.35 46.63
C ASN A 79 1.28 -1.31 46.96
N CYS A 80 0.21 -1.26 46.17
CA CYS A 80 -0.99 -0.48 46.48
C CYS A 80 -2.14 -1.44 46.79
N THR A 81 -2.05 -2.13 47.92
CA THR A 81 -3.16 -2.93 48.46
C THR A 81 -3.68 -2.30 49.75
N SER A 82 -4.25 -1.09 49.64
CA SER A 82 -5.22 -0.56 50.60
C SER A 82 -5.81 0.76 50.08
N LEU A 83 -6.82 0.70 49.22
CA LEU A 83 -7.71 1.84 48.91
C LEU A 83 -9.01 1.33 48.30
N LEU A 84 -9.64 0.38 48.99
CA LEU A 84 -11.09 0.16 48.92
C LEU A 84 -11.67 0.61 50.26
N ASN A 85 -11.74 1.92 50.44
CA ASN A 85 -12.81 2.64 51.12
C ASN A 85 -12.35 4.06 51.45
N GLN A 86 -13.27 4.99 51.20
CA GLN A 86 -13.26 6.42 51.56
C GLN A 86 -12.85 7.41 50.46
N ASN A 87 -13.86 8.22 50.09
CA ASN A 87 -13.80 9.46 49.34
C ASN A 87 -12.74 10.41 49.93
N ARG A 88 -11.69 10.75 49.16
CA ARG A 88 -11.06 12.09 49.09
C ARG A 88 -9.90 12.13 48.08
N SER A 89 -9.76 13.30 47.46
CA SER A 89 -8.71 13.72 46.53
C SER A 89 -7.33 13.76 47.20
N GLY A 90 -6.29 13.23 46.54
CA GLY A 90 -4.90 13.34 46.97
C GLY A 90 -3.89 13.19 45.82
N SER A 91 -2.96 14.15 45.74
CA SER A 91 -1.87 14.26 44.77
C SER A 91 -0.63 13.49 45.24
N CYS A 92 0.04 12.74 44.36
CA CYS A 92 1.34 12.14 44.64
C CYS A 92 2.49 13.06 44.19
N SER A 93 3.16 13.71 45.14
CA SER A 93 4.45 14.40 44.93
C SER A 93 5.61 13.40 44.93
N ARG A 94 6.60 13.61 44.03
CA ARG A 94 7.90 12.92 44.05
C ARG A 94 8.95 13.85 44.66
N THR A 95 9.59 13.42 45.74
CA THR A 95 10.79 14.07 46.28
C THR A 95 12.02 13.25 45.85
N PHE A 96 13.02 13.90 45.24
CA PHE A 96 14.32 13.31 44.92
C PHE A 96 15.33 13.59 46.04
N LEU A 97 15.98 12.54 46.55
CA LEU A 97 17.09 12.63 47.49
C LEU A 97 18.40 12.92 46.74
N TRP A 98 19.05 14.00 47.17
CA TRP A 98 20.38 14.44 46.75
C TRP A 98 21.48 13.54 47.31
N LEU A 99 22.52 13.29 46.50
CA LEU A 99 23.83 12.83 46.99
C LEU A 99 24.92 13.69 46.34
N ASN A 100 25.54 14.52 47.17
CA ASN A 100 26.71 15.33 46.89
C ASN A 100 27.94 14.44 46.63
N LYS A 101 28.71 14.75 45.59
CA LYS A 101 30.17 14.63 45.61
C LYS A 101 30.82 15.70 44.73
N THR A 102 31.57 16.54 45.41
CA THR A 102 32.42 17.64 44.92
C THR A 102 33.60 17.14 44.10
N LYS A 103 33.89 17.78 42.96
CA LYS A 103 35.25 18.23 42.57
C LYS A 103 35.18 19.23 41.41
N SER A 104 35.88 20.34 41.61
CA SER A 104 35.95 21.55 40.80
C SER A 104 36.85 21.39 39.57
N TYR A 105 36.38 21.81 38.39
CA TYR A 105 37.20 22.17 37.24
C TYR A 105 36.52 23.34 36.49
N ASN A 106 37.23 24.47 36.38
CA ASN A 106 36.78 25.67 35.65
C ASN A 106 36.92 25.49 34.14
N PRO A 107 35.92 25.84 33.31
CA PRO A 107 36.08 25.99 31.87
C PRO A 107 36.47 27.44 31.47
N PRO A 108 37.17 27.64 30.34
CA PRO A 108 37.62 28.95 29.90
C PRO A 108 36.50 29.77 29.24
N THR A 109 36.58 31.09 29.44
CA THR A 109 35.73 32.13 28.87
C THR A 109 35.90 32.23 27.36
N ILE A 110 34.81 32.03 26.59
CA ILE A 110 34.76 32.37 25.16
C ILE A 110 33.80 33.54 24.96
N ILE A 111 34.35 34.61 24.40
CA ILE A 111 33.73 35.90 24.10
C ILE A 111 32.66 35.71 23.02
N THR A 112 31.44 36.16 23.31
CA THR A 112 30.29 36.11 22.41
C THR A 112 30.26 37.36 21.52
N THR A 113 30.45 37.21 20.21
CA THR A 113 30.09 38.23 19.21
C THR A 113 28.62 38.05 18.82
N LYS A 114 27.78 39.05 19.09
CA LYS A 114 26.39 39.13 18.59
C LYS A 114 26.37 39.32 17.07
N PRO A 115 25.40 38.70 16.35
CA PRO A 115 24.82 39.33 15.17
C PRO A 115 23.41 39.86 15.48
N VAL A 116 23.19 41.06 14.94
CA VAL A 116 21.98 41.86 14.96
C VAL A 116 20.94 41.24 14.02
N HIS A 117 19.79 40.82 14.56
CA HIS A 117 18.45 41.04 14.01
C HIS A 117 17.40 40.53 15.01
N ALA A 118 16.62 41.47 15.55
CA ALA A 118 15.51 41.18 16.44
C ALA A 118 14.36 40.52 15.64
N PRO A 119 13.72 39.46 16.15
CA PRO A 119 12.48 38.97 15.57
C PRO A 119 11.33 39.93 15.91
N VAL A 120 10.62 40.38 14.87
CA VAL A 120 9.34 41.09 14.98
C VAL A 120 8.33 40.22 15.73
N PRO A 121 7.54 40.75 16.69
CA PRO A 121 6.54 39.95 17.41
C PRO A 121 5.45 39.49 16.45
N VAL A 122 5.34 38.18 16.24
CA VAL A 122 4.18 37.57 15.58
C VAL A 122 3.01 37.66 16.56
N PRO A 123 1.84 38.22 16.17
CA PRO A 123 0.69 38.28 17.06
C PRO A 123 0.25 36.86 17.42
N GLU A 124 0.13 36.58 18.73
CA GLU A 124 -0.49 35.36 19.22
C GLU A 124 -1.89 35.23 18.62
N LYS A 125 -2.05 34.31 17.65
CA LYS A 125 -3.36 33.89 17.19
C LYS A 125 -4.07 33.23 18.37
N LYS A 126 -5.05 33.94 18.93
CA LYS A 126 -6.05 33.38 19.84
C LYS A 126 -6.51 32.04 19.29
N SER A 127 -6.28 30.98 20.06
CA SER A 127 -6.80 29.65 19.81
C SER A 127 -8.33 29.74 19.79
N THR A 128 -8.89 29.85 18.58
CA THR A 128 -10.29 29.54 18.37
C THR A 128 -10.46 28.07 18.69
N LYS A 129 -11.33 27.74 19.65
CA LYS A 129 -11.78 26.36 19.89
C LYS A 129 -12.35 25.84 18.57
N LYS A 130 -11.54 25.06 17.85
CA LYS A 130 -11.97 24.44 16.60
C LYS A 130 -12.87 23.25 16.94
N THR A 131 -14.09 23.29 16.43
CA THR A 131 -15.09 22.25 16.67
C THR A 131 -14.79 21.06 15.76
N ARG A 132 -14.15 20.04 16.31
CA ARG A 132 -13.86 18.76 15.62
C ARG A 132 -15.17 18.14 15.11
N ILE A 133 -15.26 17.80 13.83
CA ILE A 133 -16.47 17.19 13.26
C ILE A 133 -16.55 15.73 13.71
N SER A 134 -17.42 15.43 14.68
CA SER A 134 -17.66 14.07 15.17
C SER A 134 -18.68 13.31 14.32
N VAL A 135 -18.50 11.99 14.20
CA VAL A 135 -19.48 11.08 13.57
C VAL A 135 -20.69 10.91 14.51
N ASP A 136 -21.88 11.29 14.05
CA ASP A 136 -23.12 11.20 14.83
C ASP A 136 -23.91 9.92 14.53
N CYS A 137 -23.61 8.87 15.31
CA CYS A 137 -24.33 7.60 15.19
C CYS A 137 -25.70 7.61 15.85
N THR A 138 -25.97 8.52 16.79
CA THR A 138 -27.26 8.60 17.47
C THR A 138 -28.32 9.12 16.50
N SER A 139 -28.03 10.22 15.79
CA SER A 139 -28.94 10.71 14.77
C SER A 139 -29.07 9.75 13.59
N PHE A 140 -28.01 9.04 13.21
CA PHE A 140 -28.03 8.11 12.07
C PHE A 140 -28.88 6.85 12.34
N LEU A 141 -28.85 6.31 13.57
CA LEU A 141 -29.56 5.09 13.93
C LEU A 141 -31.02 5.31 14.38
N ASN A 142 -31.47 6.57 14.49
CA ASN A 142 -32.83 6.89 14.91
C ASN A 142 -33.89 6.44 13.88
N GLN A 143 -34.83 5.59 14.33
CA GLN A 143 -35.82 4.87 13.50
C GLN A 143 -36.77 5.77 12.67
N ASN A 144 -36.95 7.04 13.04
CA ASN A 144 -37.81 8.00 12.31
C ASN A 144 -37.11 8.71 11.13
N ARG A 145 -35.81 8.45 10.91
CA ARG A 145 -35.04 8.84 9.71
C ARG A 145 -34.21 7.64 9.28
N SER A 146 -34.84 6.65 8.68
CA SER A 146 -34.16 5.42 8.25
C SER A 146 -32.98 5.73 7.32
N GLY A 147 -31.75 5.50 7.78
CA GLY A 147 -30.56 5.17 6.97
C GLY A 147 -30.09 6.15 5.89
N SER A 148 -30.78 7.28 5.69
CA SER A 148 -30.36 8.30 4.74
C SER A 148 -29.21 9.09 5.34
N CYS A 149 -28.16 9.29 4.56
CA CYS A 149 -27.07 10.20 4.85
C CYS A 149 -27.65 11.62 5.00
N SER A 150 -28.07 11.93 6.23
CA SER A 150 -28.65 13.21 6.58
C SER A 150 -27.62 14.29 6.30
N ARG A 151 -28.08 15.45 5.82
CA ARG A 151 -27.27 16.67 5.73
C ARG A 151 -26.83 17.06 7.13
N THR A 152 -25.74 16.50 7.65
CA THR A 152 -24.95 17.21 8.65
C THR A 152 -24.47 18.47 7.94
N ALA A 153 -25.16 19.57 8.21
CA ALA A 153 -24.71 20.89 7.79
C ALA A 153 -23.27 21.02 8.29
N GLN A 154 -22.31 20.96 7.37
CA GLN A 154 -20.91 21.23 7.66
C GLN A 154 -20.88 22.63 8.29
N PRO A 155 -20.62 22.77 9.60
CA PRO A 155 -20.71 24.07 10.26
C PRO A 155 -19.63 24.97 9.67
N GLY A 156 -20.03 26.05 9.00
CA GLY A 156 -19.11 27.02 8.43
C GLY A 156 -18.45 26.59 7.13
N TYR A 157 -19.25 26.35 6.08
CA TYR A 157 -18.75 26.52 4.71
C TYR A 157 -18.40 28.00 4.49
N ASN A 158 -17.21 28.40 4.93
CA ASN A 158 -16.58 29.57 4.38
C ASN A 158 -16.09 29.18 2.98
N ASN A 159 -16.76 29.71 1.95
CA ASN A 159 -16.32 29.69 0.55
C ASN A 159 -14.87 30.19 0.37
N ASN A 160 -14.29 30.80 1.41
CA ASN A 160 -12.96 31.38 1.46
C ASN A 160 -11.87 30.34 1.76
N GLN A 161 -11.93 29.13 1.17
CA GLN A 161 -10.71 28.34 1.07
C GLN A 161 -9.75 29.10 0.16
N THR A 162 -8.60 29.49 0.68
CA THR A 162 -7.59 30.20 -0.12
C THR A 162 -6.97 29.23 -1.12
N GLU A 163 -6.61 29.71 -2.30
CA GLU A 163 -5.78 28.95 -3.22
C GLU A 163 -4.48 28.50 -2.52
N SER A 164 -4.05 27.28 -2.80
CA SER A 164 -2.80 26.76 -2.26
C SER A 164 -1.64 27.25 -3.09
N ASN A 165 -0.67 27.91 -2.46
CA ASN A 165 0.60 28.30 -3.09
C ASN A 165 1.59 27.14 -3.21
N ARG A 166 1.20 25.91 -2.83
CA ARG A 166 2.05 24.72 -2.84
C ARG A 166 1.95 24.00 -4.19
N ALA A 167 3.07 23.66 -4.79
CA ALA A 167 3.10 22.73 -5.93
C ALA A 167 2.94 21.28 -5.46
N CYS A 168 2.18 20.47 -6.20
CA CYS A 168 2.10 19.04 -5.93
C CYS A 168 3.43 18.34 -6.25
N PRO A 169 3.73 17.20 -5.59
CA PRO A 169 4.87 16.36 -5.94
C PRO A 169 4.91 15.96 -7.43
N ASP A 170 6.12 15.78 -7.97
CA ASP A 170 6.32 15.47 -9.39
C ASP A 170 5.63 14.18 -9.86
N TYR A 171 5.37 13.22 -8.97
CA TYR A 171 4.66 11.99 -9.34
C TYR A 171 3.21 12.23 -9.77
N PHE A 172 2.63 13.40 -9.48
CA PHE A 172 1.29 13.76 -9.97
C PHE A 172 1.25 13.90 -11.50
N LYS A 173 2.41 14.08 -12.15
CA LYS A 173 2.50 14.09 -13.63
C LYS A 173 1.99 12.79 -14.25
N TRP A 174 2.05 11.68 -13.51
CA TRP A 174 1.54 10.38 -13.98
C TRP A 174 0.02 10.36 -14.18
N ILE A 175 -0.75 11.25 -13.53
CA ILE A 175 -2.19 11.41 -13.80
C ILE A 175 -2.42 11.70 -15.29
N HIS A 176 -1.58 12.55 -15.88
CA HIS A 176 -1.69 12.91 -17.30
C HIS A 176 -1.43 11.74 -18.23
N GLU A 177 -0.51 10.85 -17.85
CA GLU A 177 -0.17 9.66 -18.63
C GLU A 177 -1.22 8.56 -18.46
N ASP A 178 -1.73 8.35 -17.24
CA ASP A 178 -2.78 7.36 -16.95
C ASP A 178 -4.09 7.70 -17.65
N LEU A 179 -4.41 8.99 -17.81
CA LEU A 179 -5.61 9.46 -18.52
C LEU A 179 -5.39 9.71 -20.02
N LYS A 180 -4.15 9.61 -20.50
CA LYS A 180 -3.78 9.85 -21.90
C LYS A 180 -4.61 9.06 -22.91
N PRO A 181 -4.96 7.78 -22.68
CA PRO A 181 -5.71 7.00 -23.67
C PRO A 181 -7.05 7.60 -24.09
N TRP A 182 -7.66 8.42 -23.24
CA TRP A 182 -8.98 9.04 -23.49
C TRP A 182 -8.92 10.55 -23.70
N ARG A 183 -7.71 11.15 -23.81
CA ARG A 183 -7.55 12.60 -23.86
C ARG A 183 -8.25 13.23 -25.08
N GLU A 184 -8.12 12.60 -26.25
CA GLU A 184 -8.67 13.11 -27.51
C GLU A 184 -10.14 12.73 -27.71
N THR A 185 -10.50 11.47 -27.42
CA THR A 185 -11.87 10.97 -27.62
C THR A 185 -12.83 11.39 -26.51
N GLY A 186 -12.31 11.66 -25.32
CA GLY A 186 -13.09 11.64 -24.09
C GLY A 186 -13.57 10.23 -23.71
N ILE A 187 -14.40 10.20 -22.68
CA ILE A 187 -14.93 8.99 -22.05
C ILE A 187 -16.45 9.00 -22.19
N THR A 188 -16.99 8.02 -22.93
CA THR A 188 -18.44 7.82 -23.05
C THR A 188 -18.97 6.92 -21.94
N ARG A 189 -20.29 6.88 -21.78
CA ARG A 189 -20.95 6.01 -20.78
C ARG A 189 -20.63 4.54 -21.07
N GLU A 190 -20.66 4.15 -22.34
CA GLU A 190 -20.40 2.79 -22.81
C GLU A 190 -18.96 2.36 -22.46
N MET A 191 -17.97 3.27 -22.53
CA MET A 191 -16.60 2.96 -22.12
C MET A 191 -16.49 2.65 -20.62
N VAL A 192 -17.22 3.41 -19.78
CA VAL A 192 -17.27 3.16 -18.33
C VAL A 192 -17.99 1.85 -18.04
N GLU A 193 -19.13 1.60 -18.69
CA GLU A 193 -19.92 0.38 -18.48
C GLU A 193 -19.19 -0.89 -18.91
N ARG A 194 -18.33 -0.84 -19.93
CA ARG A 194 -17.45 -1.97 -20.28
C ARG A 194 -16.44 -2.33 -19.19
N GLY A 195 -16.09 -1.41 -18.30
CA GLY A 195 -15.25 -1.69 -17.14
C GLY A 195 -15.92 -2.63 -16.12
N GLN A 196 -17.25 -2.79 -16.18
CA GLN A 196 -18.02 -3.62 -15.24
C GLN A 196 -17.57 -5.09 -15.24
N THR A 197 -17.05 -5.60 -16.36
CA THR A 197 -16.69 -7.03 -16.51
C THR A 197 -15.79 -7.55 -15.40
N THR A 198 -14.88 -6.71 -14.88
CA THR A 198 -14.01 -7.09 -13.75
C THR A 198 -14.21 -6.24 -12.51
N ALA A 199 -14.94 -5.12 -12.60
CA ALA A 199 -15.17 -4.22 -11.49
C ALA A 199 -15.81 -4.92 -10.28
N HIS A 200 -15.40 -4.48 -9.10
CA HIS A 200 -16.00 -4.87 -7.83
C HIS A 200 -17.19 -3.98 -7.49
N PHE A 201 -17.07 -2.69 -7.80
CA PHE A 201 -18.15 -1.73 -7.63
C PHE A 201 -18.09 -0.63 -8.70
N ARG A 202 -19.25 -0.03 -8.97
CA ARG A 202 -19.38 1.28 -9.63
C ARG A 202 -19.56 2.33 -8.55
N LEU A 203 -18.84 3.44 -8.66
CA LEU A 203 -18.96 4.57 -7.76
C LEU A 203 -19.38 5.80 -8.54
N LEU A 204 -20.35 6.53 -7.98
CA LEU A 204 -20.74 7.84 -8.45
C LEU A 204 -20.53 8.88 -7.36
N ILE A 205 -19.99 10.03 -7.74
CA ILE A 205 -20.10 11.25 -6.94
C ILE A 205 -21.07 12.14 -7.69
N VAL A 206 -22.18 12.54 -7.06
CA VAL A 206 -23.18 13.42 -7.67
C VAL A 206 -23.62 14.44 -6.64
N ASN A 207 -23.44 15.73 -6.94
CA ASN A 207 -23.74 16.84 -6.03
C ASN A 207 -23.09 16.68 -4.64
N GLY A 208 -21.83 16.24 -4.60
CA GLY A 208 -21.08 16.03 -3.36
C GLY A 208 -21.58 14.87 -2.49
N LYS A 209 -22.38 13.96 -3.03
CA LYS A 209 -22.82 12.71 -2.38
C LYS A 209 -22.22 11.51 -3.10
N VAL A 210 -21.91 10.45 -2.36
CA VAL A 210 -21.31 9.23 -2.91
C VAL A 210 -22.35 8.13 -2.98
N PHE A 211 -22.45 7.49 -4.14
CA PHE A 211 -23.34 6.37 -4.40
C PHE A 211 -22.54 5.19 -4.92
N VAL A 212 -22.88 3.98 -4.48
CA VAL A 212 -22.15 2.77 -4.84
C VAL A 212 -23.12 1.68 -5.28
N GLU A 213 -22.81 1.05 -6.41
CA GLU A 213 -23.43 -0.18 -6.86
C GLU A 213 -22.39 -1.30 -6.79
N ASN A 214 -22.64 -2.33 -5.98
CA ASN A 214 -21.72 -3.44 -5.79
C ASN A 214 -22.01 -4.55 -6.80
N TYR A 215 -20.96 -5.05 -7.48
CA TYR A 215 -21.07 -6.13 -8.45
C TYR A 215 -20.56 -7.46 -7.92
N LYS A 216 -19.46 -7.44 -7.15
CA LYS A 216 -18.90 -8.65 -6.52
C LYS A 216 -18.09 -8.28 -5.28
N LYS A 217 -17.84 -9.28 -4.42
CA LYS A 217 -17.06 -9.10 -3.19
C LYS A 217 -15.59 -8.89 -3.49
N SER A 218 -14.97 -7.92 -2.83
CA SER A 218 -13.52 -7.75 -2.82
C SER A 218 -12.83 -8.79 -1.95
N ILE A 219 -11.55 -9.03 -2.23
CA ILE A 219 -10.63 -9.63 -1.26
C ILE A 219 -10.63 -8.74 -0.02
N GLN A 220 -10.88 -9.32 1.16
CA GLN A 220 -10.82 -8.61 2.45
C GLN A 220 -11.66 -7.32 2.43
N THR A 221 -11.28 -6.29 3.20
CA THR A 221 -11.99 -4.99 3.27
C THR A 221 -11.39 -3.91 2.36
N ARG A 222 -10.76 -4.31 1.25
CA ARG A 222 -10.11 -3.36 0.34
C ARG A 222 -11.11 -2.37 -0.27
N ASP A 223 -12.25 -2.85 -0.73
CA ASP A 223 -13.36 -2.03 -1.22
C ASP A 223 -13.81 -1.03 -0.15
N ALA A 224 -14.08 -1.49 1.08
CA ALA A 224 -14.55 -0.66 2.17
C ALA A 224 -13.56 0.46 2.52
N PHE A 225 -12.25 0.18 2.59
CA PHE A 225 -11.25 1.20 2.90
C PHE A 225 -10.99 2.15 1.73
N THR A 226 -11.16 1.71 0.48
CA THR A 226 -11.14 2.58 -0.70
C THR A 226 -12.32 3.54 -0.72
N LEU A 227 -13.54 3.04 -0.46
CA LEU A 227 -14.74 3.86 -0.32
C LEU A 227 -14.62 4.84 0.86
N TRP A 228 -14.07 4.38 1.99
CA TRP A 228 -13.77 5.23 3.14
C TRP A 228 -12.82 6.36 2.77
N GLY A 229 -11.76 6.06 2.02
CA GLY A 229 -10.81 7.06 1.54
C GLY A 229 -11.45 8.15 0.71
N ILE A 230 -12.35 7.79 -0.19
CA ILE A 230 -13.13 8.73 -1.00
C ILE A 230 -14.04 9.59 -0.11
N LEU A 231 -14.74 9.01 0.88
CA LEU A 231 -15.52 9.79 1.84
C LEU A 231 -14.65 10.77 2.64
N GLN A 232 -13.45 10.36 3.03
CA GLN A 232 -12.50 11.26 3.70
C GLN A 232 -12.01 12.39 2.78
N LEU A 233 -11.84 12.12 1.49
CA LEU A 233 -11.53 13.14 0.49
C LEU A 233 -12.66 14.19 0.40
N LEU A 234 -13.93 13.76 0.36
CA LEU A 234 -15.09 14.68 0.39
C LEU A 234 -15.14 15.51 1.67
N ARG A 235 -14.76 14.93 2.82
CA ARG A 235 -14.66 15.67 4.09
C ARG A 235 -13.52 16.69 4.09
N LYS A 236 -12.40 16.36 3.45
CA LYS A 236 -11.24 17.25 3.33
C LYS A 236 -11.52 18.42 2.39
N TYR A 237 -12.23 18.18 1.28
CA TYR A 237 -12.60 19.17 0.28
C TYR A 237 -14.13 19.25 0.01
N PRO A 238 -14.94 19.67 1.00
CA PRO A 238 -16.39 19.70 0.87
C PRO A 238 -16.85 20.58 -0.29
N GLY A 239 -17.69 20.03 -1.17
CA GLY A 239 -18.27 20.75 -2.31
C GLY A 239 -17.31 21.07 -3.45
N LYS A 240 -16.07 20.57 -3.43
CA LYS A 240 -15.06 20.84 -4.46
C LYS A 240 -14.86 19.70 -5.47
N LEU A 241 -15.25 18.48 -5.11
CA LEU A 241 -15.13 17.35 -6.02
C LEU A 241 -16.20 17.46 -7.13
N PRO A 242 -15.85 17.15 -8.39
CA PRO A 242 -16.80 17.14 -9.48
C PRO A 242 -17.73 15.93 -9.40
N ASP A 243 -18.79 15.97 -10.21
CA ASP A 243 -19.58 14.77 -10.47
C ASP A 243 -18.72 13.76 -11.26
N VAL A 244 -18.67 12.51 -10.80
CA VAL A 244 -17.93 11.42 -11.47
C VAL A 244 -18.74 10.13 -11.51
N ASP A 245 -18.45 9.29 -12.49
CA ASP A 245 -18.97 7.94 -12.66
C ASP A 245 -17.80 7.03 -13.04
N LEU A 246 -17.45 6.06 -12.18
CA LEU A 246 -16.28 5.22 -12.39
C LEU A 246 -16.51 3.76 -11.98
N MET A 247 -15.76 2.87 -12.63
CA MET A 247 -15.65 1.46 -12.27
C MET A 247 -14.36 1.23 -11.50
N PHE A 248 -14.42 0.44 -10.42
CA PHE A 248 -13.25 0.13 -9.59
C PHE A 248 -13.05 -1.37 -9.44
N ASP A 249 -11.83 -1.84 -9.68
CA ASP A 249 -11.42 -3.22 -9.45
C ASP A 249 -10.35 -3.30 -8.34
N CYS A 250 -10.65 -4.11 -7.32
CA CYS A 250 -9.89 -4.22 -6.08
C CYS A 250 -8.82 -5.34 -6.08
N ASP A 251 -8.66 -6.09 -7.18
CA ASP A 251 -7.65 -7.16 -7.28
C ASP A 251 -6.23 -6.63 -7.60
N ASP A 252 -5.22 -7.49 -7.43
CA ASP A 252 -3.80 -7.11 -7.48
C ASP A 252 -3.20 -6.94 -8.89
N ARG A 253 -3.83 -7.48 -9.94
CA ARG A 253 -3.25 -7.45 -11.30
C ARG A 253 -4.04 -6.49 -12.19
N PRO A 254 -3.36 -5.64 -12.98
CA PRO A 254 -4.02 -4.85 -14.00
C PRO A 254 -4.60 -5.76 -15.09
N VAL A 255 -5.67 -5.30 -15.76
CA VAL A 255 -6.47 -6.16 -16.66
C VAL A 255 -6.78 -5.50 -18.01
N ILE A 256 -6.69 -4.18 -18.13
CA ILE A 256 -6.99 -3.49 -19.38
C ILE A 256 -5.74 -3.44 -20.24
N ARG A 257 -5.58 -4.39 -21.17
CA ARG A 257 -4.42 -4.43 -22.06
C ARG A 257 -4.40 -3.28 -23.05
N SER A 258 -3.26 -2.63 -23.21
CA SER A 258 -3.10 -1.49 -24.13
C SER A 258 -2.96 -1.88 -25.60
N ASP A 259 -2.60 -3.13 -25.90
CA ASP A 259 -2.28 -3.63 -27.24
C ASP A 259 -3.50 -4.08 -28.05
N GLY A 260 -4.70 -4.05 -27.46
CA GLY A 260 -5.95 -4.47 -28.11
C GLY A 260 -6.73 -3.35 -28.82
N TYR A 261 -6.22 -2.12 -28.82
CA TYR A 261 -6.96 -0.93 -29.25
C TYR A 261 -6.23 -0.19 -30.37
N ASP A 262 -6.95 0.15 -31.43
CA ASP A 262 -6.40 0.89 -32.58
C ASP A 262 -6.14 2.35 -32.17
N THR A 263 -4.89 2.67 -31.87
CA THR A 263 -4.48 4.02 -31.47
C THR A 263 -4.55 5.05 -32.58
N PHE A 264 -4.65 4.63 -33.85
CA PHE A 264 -4.70 5.53 -35.00
C PHE A 264 -6.13 5.90 -35.41
N ASN A 265 -7.12 5.09 -35.04
CA ASN A 265 -8.52 5.34 -35.35
C ASN A 265 -9.42 5.09 -34.13
N LEU A 266 -9.16 5.81 -33.02
CA LEU A 266 -9.91 5.66 -31.78
C LEU A 266 -11.36 6.16 -31.91
N THR A 267 -12.31 5.24 -31.75
CA THR A 267 -13.75 5.44 -31.61
C THR A 267 -14.20 5.06 -30.20
N ALA A 268 -15.45 5.38 -29.85
CA ALA A 268 -16.02 5.00 -28.56
C ALA A 268 -16.02 3.47 -28.33
N GLU A 269 -16.16 2.71 -29.41
CA GLU A 269 -16.29 1.25 -29.39
C GLU A 269 -14.94 0.54 -29.31
N ASN A 270 -13.87 1.14 -29.85
CA ASN A 270 -12.54 0.53 -29.88
C ASN A 270 -11.52 1.17 -28.91
N ALA A 271 -11.92 2.17 -28.13
CA ALA A 271 -11.09 2.70 -27.05
C ALA A 271 -10.96 1.69 -25.89
N PRO A 272 -9.94 1.81 -25.03
CA PRO A 272 -9.88 1.02 -23.80
C PRO A 272 -11.07 1.28 -22.87
N PRO A 273 -11.64 0.25 -22.21
CA PRO A 273 -12.55 0.43 -21.10
C PRO A 273 -11.90 1.20 -19.96
N VAL A 274 -12.69 2.02 -19.27
CA VAL A 274 -12.23 2.81 -18.14
C VAL A 274 -12.35 1.99 -16.87
N LEU A 275 -11.22 1.75 -16.20
CA LEU A 275 -11.18 0.98 -14.96
C LEU A 275 -10.14 1.55 -13.99
N PHE A 276 -10.58 1.88 -12.77
CA PHE A 276 -9.70 2.27 -11.67
C PHE A 276 -9.19 1.05 -10.94
N ARG A 277 -7.90 1.07 -10.59
CA ARG A 277 -7.20 0.00 -9.87
C ARG A 277 -6.11 0.57 -8.97
N TYR A 278 -5.49 -0.29 -8.18
CA TYR A 278 -4.39 0.11 -7.28
C TYR A 278 -3.00 0.05 -7.93
N GLY A 279 -2.86 -0.56 -9.11
CA GLY A 279 -1.60 -0.67 -9.82
C GLY A 279 -1.77 -0.97 -11.32
N GLY A 280 -0.69 -0.77 -12.06
CA GLY A 280 -0.60 -0.95 -13.51
C GLY A 280 0.72 -1.58 -13.93
N ASP A 281 0.85 -1.90 -15.22
CA ASP A 281 2.12 -2.25 -15.83
C ASP A 281 2.27 -1.58 -17.21
N ARG A 282 3.46 -1.71 -17.82
CA ARG A 282 3.78 -1.01 -19.07
C ARG A 282 2.91 -1.42 -20.28
N TRP A 283 2.09 -2.45 -20.15
CA TRP A 283 1.22 -3.00 -21.18
C TRP A 283 -0.25 -2.81 -20.86
N THR A 284 -0.59 -2.06 -19.80
CA THR A 284 -1.97 -1.87 -19.38
C THR A 284 -2.36 -0.40 -19.29
N ALA A 285 -3.66 -0.14 -19.39
CA ALA A 285 -4.26 1.20 -19.40
C ALA A 285 -5.14 1.46 -18.17
N ASP A 286 -5.08 0.60 -17.15
CA ASP A 286 -5.80 0.80 -15.89
C ASP A 286 -5.41 2.12 -15.23
N ILE A 287 -6.40 2.86 -14.71
CA ILE A 287 -6.19 4.15 -14.05
C ILE A 287 -5.77 3.87 -12.59
N VAL A 288 -4.56 4.29 -12.23
CA VAL A 288 -3.99 3.95 -10.93
C VAL A 288 -4.42 4.92 -9.83
N PHE A 289 -4.97 4.35 -8.77
CA PHE A 289 -5.52 5.01 -7.59
C PHE A 289 -4.76 4.57 -6.32
N PRO A 290 -4.62 5.42 -5.29
CA PRO A 290 -4.02 5.01 -4.02
C PRO A 290 -4.70 3.79 -3.40
N ASP A 291 -3.90 2.84 -2.91
CA ASP A 291 -4.44 1.59 -2.36
C ASP A 291 -5.20 1.79 -1.03
N TRP A 292 -6.05 0.82 -0.67
CA TRP A 292 -6.88 0.87 0.53
C TRP A 292 -6.07 1.04 1.83
N SER A 293 -4.83 0.54 1.86
CA SER A 293 -4.01 0.50 3.07
C SER A 293 -3.49 1.87 3.50
N PHE A 294 -3.64 2.92 2.68
CA PHE A 294 -3.43 4.30 3.14
C PHE A 294 -4.35 4.67 4.31
N TRP A 295 -5.57 4.13 4.34
CA TRP A 295 -6.54 4.34 5.42
C TRP A 295 -6.56 3.23 6.46
N GLY A 296 -5.83 2.14 6.21
CA GLY A 296 -5.67 1.00 7.11
C GLY A 296 -5.94 -0.33 6.42
N TRP A 297 -5.42 -1.40 7.02
CA TRP A 297 -5.65 -2.77 6.58
C TRP A 297 -5.78 -3.66 7.81
N GLN A 298 -7.03 -3.80 8.25
CA GLN A 298 -7.36 -4.37 9.56
C GLN A 298 -7.03 -5.85 9.68
N GLU A 299 -7.16 -6.59 8.59
CA GLU A 299 -6.96 -8.05 8.52
C GLU A 299 -5.53 -8.46 8.84
N ILE A 300 -4.57 -7.56 8.59
CA ILE A 300 -3.15 -7.77 8.88
C ILE A 300 -2.57 -6.73 9.86
N ASN A 301 -3.47 -6.04 10.59
CA ASN A 301 -3.14 -5.06 11.62
C ASN A 301 -2.24 -3.89 11.17
N ILE A 302 -2.30 -3.50 9.89
CA ILE A 302 -1.55 -2.33 9.39
C ILE A 302 -2.38 -1.06 9.60
N LYS A 303 -1.87 -0.17 10.44
CA LYS A 303 -2.50 1.10 10.80
C LYS A 303 -2.58 2.06 9.59
N PRO A 304 -3.45 3.08 9.65
CA PRO A 304 -3.45 4.16 8.67
C PRO A 304 -2.06 4.75 8.44
N TRP A 305 -1.79 5.17 7.20
CA TRP A 305 -0.46 5.58 6.78
C TRP A 305 0.14 6.72 7.61
N SER A 306 -0.66 7.71 8.02
CA SER A 306 -0.21 8.80 8.89
C SER A 306 0.28 8.35 10.27
N LYS A 307 -0.21 7.19 10.76
CA LYS A 307 0.26 6.59 12.01
C LYS A 307 1.50 5.74 11.76
N VAL A 308 1.51 4.96 10.68
CA VAL A 308 2.68 4.15 10.31
C VAL A 308 3.89 5.04 10.05
N LEU A 309 3.74 6.18 9.36
CA LEU A 309 4.84 7.15 9.17
C LEU A 309 5.49 7.59 10.50
N LYS A 310 4.71 7.76 11.57
CA LYS A 310 5.23 8.09 12.91
C LYS A 310 5.96 6.90 13.52
N GLU A 311 5.42 5.69 13.36
CA GLU A 311 6.07 4.46 13.81
C GLU A 311 7.39 4.23 13.07
N MET A 312 7.48 4.57 11.78
CA MET A 312 8.74 4.50 11.02
C MET A 312 9.77 5.53 11.51
N GLU A 313 9.33 6.74 11.88
CA GLU A 313 10.22 7.74 12.50
C GLU A 313 10.79 7.28 13.84
N GLU A 314 10.01 6.51 14.61
CA GLU A 314 10.47 5.89 15.85
C GLU A 314 11.36 4.68 15.57
N GLY A 315 10.98 3.84 14.61
CA GLY A 315 11.71 2.65 14.16
C GLY A 315 13.12 2.97 13.69
N LYS A 316 13.28 4.00 12.85
CA LYS A 316 14.60 4.40 12.33
C LYS A 316 15.55 4.93 13.41
N LYS A 317 15.03 5.42 14.54
CA LYS A 317 15.82 5.91 15.69
C LYS A 317 16.31 4.79 16.61
N LYS A 318 15.80 3.56 16.48
CA LYS A 318 16.20 2.41 17.30
C LYS A 318 17.68 2.06 17.14
N LYS A 319 18.23 2.24 15.93
CA LYS A 319 19.63 1.94 15.61
C LYS A 319 20.15 2.96 14.60
N LYS A 320 21.27 3.63 14.91
CA LYS A 320 21.90 4.58 13.97
C LYS A 320 22.28 3.85 12.70
N PHE A 321 22.25 4.54 11.56
CA PHE A 321 22.52 3.90 10.26
C PHE A 321 23.81 3.06 10.25
N MET A 322 24.91 3.58 10.81
CA MET A 322 26.20 2.89 10.85
C MET A 322 26.23 1.65 11.75
N GLU A 323 25.30 1.55 12.68
CA GLU A 323 25.18 0.40 13.60
C GLU A 323 24.26 -0.67 13.01
N ARG A 324 23.50 -0.38 11.95
CA ARG A 324 22.52 -1.31 11.36
C ARG A 324 23.17 -2.57 10.81
N GLU A 325 22.38 -3.64 10.76
CA GLU A 325 22.85 -4.95 10.31
C GLU A 325 23.38 -4.88 8.88
N SER A 326 24.53 -5.49 8.65
CA SER A 326 25.27 -5.45 7.38
C SER A 326 24.71 -6.40 6.31
N TYR A 327 23.46 -6.87 6.47
CA TYR A 327 22.81 -7.86 5.62
C TYR A 327 21.57 -7.30 4.94
N ALA A 328 21.21 -7.88 3.80
CA ALA A 328 19.91 -7.74 3.21
C ALA A 328 18.88 -8.59 3.98
N TYR A 329 17.68 -8.06 4.17
CA TYR A 329 16.62 -8.70 4.93
C TYR A 329 15.32 -8.72 4.13
N TRP A 330 14.63 -9.86 4.20
CA TRP A 330 13.26 -10.00 3.72
C TRP A 330 12.47 -10.89 4.66
N LYS A 331 11.25 -10.48 4.99
CA LYS A 331 10.25 -11.31 5.66
C LYS A 331 8.92 -11.18 4.94
N GLY A 332 8.41 -12.27 4.38
CA GLY A 332 7.19 -12.24 3.59
C GLY A 332 6.65 -13.61 3.25
N ASN A 333 5.45 -13.65 2.67
CA ASN A 333 4.84 -14.90 2.21
C ASN A 333 5.33 -15.20 0.78
N PRO A 334 6.09 -16.30 0.56
CA PRO A 334 6.54 -16.68 -0.77
C PRO A 334 5.44 -17.35 -1.59
N PHE A 335 4.44 -17.97 -0.95
CA PHE A 335 3.41 -18.79 -1.60
C PHE A 335 2.20 -17.96 -2.05
N VAL A 336 2.46 -16.94 -2.87
CA VAL A 336 1.45 -16.01 -3.41
C VAL A 336 1.40 -16.04 -4.94
N ALA A 337 1.68 -17.22 -5.53
CA ALA A 337 1.81 -17.42 -6.97
C ALA A 337 2.78 -16.43 -7.62
N SER A 338 3.94 -16.21 -6.96
CA SER A 338 5.04 -15.38 -7.42
C SER A 338 6.31 -16.23 -7.53
N PRO A 339 6.67 -16.67 -8.74
CA PRO A 339 7.91 -17.44 -8.95
C PRO A 339 9.16 -16.68 -8.47
N SER A 340 9.15 -15.34 -8.54
CA SER A 340 10.27 -14.52 -8.08
C SER A 340 10.46 -14.61 -6.55
N ARG A 341 9.39 -14.69 -5.76
CA ARG A 341 9.48 -14.88 -4.30
C ARG A 341 9.90 -16.28 -3.90
N GLU A 342 9.43 -17.30 -4.62
CA GLU A 342 9.87 -18.68 -4.40
C GLU A 342 11.37 -18.81 -4.69
N ASP A 343 11.85 -18.21 -5.79
CA ASP A 343 13.27 -18.16 -6.14
C ASP A 343 14.12 -17.39 -5.11
N LEU A 344 13.59 -16.33 -4.49
CA LEU A 344 14.30 -15.58 -3.44
C LEU A 344 14.68 -16.45 -2.23
N LEU A 345 13.92 -17.50 -1.93
CA LEU A 345 14.24 -18.44 -0.84
C LEU A 345 15.58 -19.15 -1.07
N THR A 346 16.00 -19.29 -2.34
CA THR A 346 17.29 -19.87 -2.69
C THR A 346 18.46 -18.96 -2.37
N CYS A 347 18.25 -17.71 -1.96
CA CYS A 347 19.34 -16.82 -1.55
C CYS A 347 19.82 -17.08 -0.10
N ASN A 348 19.23 -18.05 0.60
CA ASN A 348 19.61 -18.44 1.95
C ASN A 348 20.11 -19.90 1.97
N LEU A 349 21.20 -20.18 1.23
CA LEU A 349 21.63 -21.56 0.91
C LEU A 349 22.30 -22.30 2.07
N SER A 350 23.38 -21.75 2.64
CA SER A 350 24.18 -22.40 3.70
C SER A 350 25.20 -21.45 4.32
N SER A 351 25.80 -21.82 5.45
CA SER A 351 26.91 -21.07 6.07
C SER A 351 28.17 -21.00 5.19
N GLN A 352 28.32 -21.93 4.23
CA GLN A 352 29.45 -21.94 3.29
C GLN A 352 29.20 -21.09 2.04
N HIS A 353 27.93 -20.74 1.75
CA HIS A 353 27.52 -19.93 0.61
C HIS A 353 26.55 -18.84 1.08
N ASP A 354 27.06 -17.85 1.80
CA ASP A 354 26.29 -16.72 2.29
C ASP A 354 26.19 -15.61 1.23
N TRP A 355 24.98 -15.37 0.73
CA TRP A 355 24.67 -14.26 -0.18
C TRP A 355 24.48 -12.92 0.53
N ASN A 356 24.82 -12.84 1.82
CA ASN A 356 24.53 -11.73 2.72
C ASN A 356 23.04 -11.40 2.83
N ALA A 357 22.19 -12.40 2.63
CA ALA A 357 20.73 -12.28 2.67
C ALA A 357 20.16 -13.05 3.87
N ARG A 358 19.16 -12.47 4.53
CA ARG A 358 18.41 -13.05 5.65
C ARG A 358 16.95 -13.09 5.24
N ILE A 359 16.51 -14.26 4.78
CA ILE A 359 15.19 -14.48 4.16
C ILE A 359 14.33 -15.31 5.11
N PHE A 360 13.20 -14.76 5.53
CA PHE A 360 12.29 -15.36 6.50
C PHE A 360 10.89 -15.54 5.90
N ILE A 361 10.30 -16.71 6.11
CA ILE A 361 8.93 -16.98 5.71
C ILE A 361 7.98 -16.34 6.74
N GLN A 362 7.10 -15.48 6.26
CA GLN A 362 5.95 -14.98 7.02
C GLN A 362 4.78 -15.93 6.79
N ASP A 363 4.51 -16.80 7.76
CA ASP A 363 3.31 -17.64 7.76
C ASP A 363 2.08 -16.81 8.13
N TRP A 364 1.26 -16.48 7.14
CA TRP A 364 0.05 -15.67 7.33
C TRP A 364 -1.01 -16.36 8.18
N ILE A 365 -1.07 -17.69 8.18
CA ILE A 365 -2.03 -18.44 8.99
C ILE A 365 -1.64 -18.32 10.47
N SER A 366 -0.37 -18.61 10.78
CA SER A 366 0.14 -18.50 12.15
C SER A 366 0.09 -17.06 12.68
N GLU A 367 0.45 -16.09 11.84
CA GLU A 367 0.47 -14.68 12.25
C GLU A 367 -0.94 -14.10 12.36
N GLY A 368 -1.88 -14.55 11.53
CA GLY A 368 -3.31 -14.23 11.68
C GLY A 368 -3.87 -14.68 13.02
N GLN A 369 -3.48 -15.87 13.51
CA GLN A 369 -3.89 -16.36 14.84
C GLN A 369 -3.32 -15.52 15.99
N LYS A 370 -2.18 -14.87 15.77
CA LYS A 370 -1.50 -13.98 16.74
C LYS A 370 -1.77 -12.49 16.48
N GLY A 371 -2.72 -12.15 15.63
CA GLY A 371 -3.06 -10.75 15.33
C GLY A 371 -1.92 -9.95 14.68
N PHE A 372 -0.97 -10.62 14.02
CA PHE A 372 0.20 -10.02 13.36
C PHE A 372 1.11 -9.20 14.31
N GLU A 373 1.13 -9.53 15.60
CA GLU A 373 1.95 -8.82 16.60
C GLU A 373 3.45 -8.77 16.28
N ASN A 374 3.98 -9.80 15.58
CA ASN A 374 5.40 -9.89 15.19
C ASN A 374 5.70 -9.39 13.77
N SER A 375 4.77 -8.63 13.19
CA SER A 375 4.80 -8.20 11.79
C SER A 375 4.91 -6.70 11.60
N ASN A 376 5.18 -5.95 12.68
CA ASN A 376 5.37 -4.52 12.58
C ASN A 376 6.58 -4.18 11.69
N VAL A 377 6.34 -3.49 10.58
CA VAL A 377 7.38 -3.17 9.59
C VAL A 377 8.41 -2.19 10.16
N ALA A 378 8.01 -1.32 11.10
CA ALA A 378 8.92 -0.36 11.74
C ALA A 378 10.06 -1.04 12.52
N ASP A 379 9.85 -2.27 12.98
CA ASP A 379 10.87 -3.04 13.69
C ASP A 379 11.98 -3.57 12.77
N GLN A 380 11.72 -3.58 11.45
CA GLN A 380 12.65 -4.06 10.43
C GLN A 380 13.61 -2.96 9.94
N CYS A 381 13.43 -1.70 10.36
CA CYS A 381 14.27 -0.57 9.94
C CYS A 381 15.73 -0.65 10.41
N THR A 382 16.14 -1.75 11.04
CA THR A 382 17.51 -2.05 11.46
C THR A 382 18.33 -2.81 10.40
N TYR A 383 17.73 -3.16 9.26
CA TYR A 383 18.36 -3.88 8.14
C TYR A 383 18.30 -3.10 6.83
N ARG A 384 19.03 -3.57 5.80
CA ARG A 384 18.78 -3.22 4.39
C ARG A 384 17.62 -4.09 3.89
N LEU A 385 16.58 -3.50 3.32
CA LEU A 385 15.31 -4.19 3.08
C LEU A 385 15.16 -4.58 1.62
N ILE A 386 14.78 -5.84 1.33
CA ILE A 386 14.51 -6.29 -0.03
C ILE A 386 13.05 -5.99 -0.38
N TYR A 387 12.83 -5.32 -1.51
CA TYR A 387 11.53 -5.24 -2.16
C TYR A 387 11.42 -6.32 -3.25
N ILE A 388 10.32 -7.07 -3.23
CA ILE A 388 10.00 -8.06 -4.26
C ILE A 388 8.48 -8.22 -4.38
N GLU A 389 8.01 -8.28 -5.62
CA GLU A 389 6.59 -8.33 -5.96
C GLU A 389 5.94 -9.67 -5.56
N GLY A 390 4.63 -9.61 -5.28
CA GLY A 390 3.83 -10.77 -4.93
C GLY A 390 3.03 -11.26 -6.13
N TYR A 391 1.73 -11.48 -5.92
CA TYR A 391 0.82 -11.78 -7.02
C TYR A 391 0.73 -10.63 -8.04
N GLY A 392 0.76 -9.38 -7.55
CA GLY A 392 0.96 -8.13 -8.29
C GLY A 392 2.04 -7.26 -7.62
N TRP A 393 1.88 -5.93 -7.65
CA TRP A 393 2.72 -5.04 -6.84
C TRP A 393 2.58 -5.40 -5.34
N SER A 394 3.63 -5.16 -4.55
CA SER A 394 3.59 -5.47 -3.11
C SER A 394 3.37 -4.21 -2.29
N VAL A 395 2.31 -4.19 -1.49
CA VAL A 395 1.97 -3.08 -0.58
C VAL A 395 3.11 -2.74 0.40
N SER A 396 4.05 -3.67 0.62
CA SER A 396 5.25 -3.47 1.45
C SER A 396 6.15 -2.31 0.97
N GLU A 397 6.10 -1.94 -0.32
CA GLU A 397 7.00 -0.94 -0.95
C GLU A 397 7.08 0.37 -0.16
N LYS A 398 5.94 1.05 0.02
CA LYS A 398 5.88 2.35 0.71
C LYS A 398 6.38 2.29 2.15
N TYR A 399 6.14 1.17 2.85
CA TYR A 399 6.58 1.00 4.22
C TYR A 399 8.10 0.87 4.27
N ILE A 400 8.70 -0.07 3.54
CA ILE A 400 10.15 -0.30 3.64
C ILE A 400 10.97 0.89 3.12
N LEU A 401 10.45 1.66 2.16
CA LEU A 401 11.08 2.90 1.68
C LEU A 401 11.10 3.99 2.77
N ALA A 402 10.22 3.93 3.77
CA ALA A 402 10.18 4.90 4.87
C ALA A 402 11.18 4.62 6.01
N CYS A 403 11.92 3.49 5.99
CA CYS A 403 12.80 3.07 7.10
C CYS A 403 14.13 3.83 7.23
N ASP A 404 14.44 4.79 6.35
CA ASP A 404 15.76 5.43 6.25
C ASP A 404 16.89 4.37 6.10
N SER A 405 16.55 3.25 5.48
CA SER A 405 17.41 2.11 5.16
C SER A 405 17.43 1.93 3.66
N VAL A 406 18.53 1.39 3.12
CA VAL A 406 18.57 1.11 1.68
C VAL A 406 17.57 0.02 1.35
N THR A 407 16.66 0.32 0.41
CA THR A 407 15.79 -0.68 -0.21
C THR A 407 16.50 -1.30 -1.41
N LEU A 408 16.71 -2.62 -1.38
CA LEU A 408 17.17 -3.42 -2.51
C LEU A 408 15.96 -3.85 -3.34
N MET A 409 15.73 -3.16 -4.45
CA MET A 409 14.53 -3.32 -5.26
C MET A 409 14.75 -4.34 -6.38
N VAL A 410 14.23 -5.55 -6.20
CA VAL A 410 14.14 -6.54 -7.28
C VAL A 410 13.30 -5.93 -8.38
N LYS A 411 13.83 -5.94 -9.61
CA LYS A 411 13.27 -5.25 -10.78
C LYS A 411 11.74 -5.40 -10.82
N PRO A 412 10.97 -4.33 -10.54
CA PRO A 412 9.52 -4.41 -10.50
C PRO A 412 8.96 -4.54 -11.91
N TYR A 413 7.88 -5.32 -12.05
CA TYR A 413 7.08 -5.41 -13.25
C TYR A 413 5.86 -4.46 -13.18
N TYR A 414 5.28 -4.32 -11.99
CA TYR A 414 4.13 -3.47 -11.73
C TYR A 414 4.54 -2.13 -11.14
N TYR A 415 3.62 -1.18 -11.16
CA TYR A 415 3.75 0.10 -10.47
C TYR A 415 2.45 0.50 -9.78
N ASP A 416 2.59 1.37 -8.78
CA ASP A 416 1.48 2.12 -8.19
C ASP A 416 1.55 3.60 -8.62
N PHE A 417 0.75 4.46 -7.98
CA PHE A 417 0.59 5.85 -8.38
C PHE A 417 1.85 6.71 -8.15
N PHE A 418 2.79 6.29 -7.30
CA PHE A 418 4.02 7.06 -7.03
C PHE A 418 5.29 6.34 -7.46
N SER A 419 5.32 5.01 -7.47
CA SER A 419 6.55 4.21 -7.57
C SER A 419 7.27 4.38 -8.91
N ARG A 420 6.57 4.76 -9.98
CA ARG A 420 7.17 5.13 -11.28
C ARG A 420 8.20 6.25 -11.17
N THR A 421 8.03 7.17 -10.22
CA THR A 421 8.91 8.33 -10.00
C THR A 421 10.23 7.95 -9.34
N LEU A 422 10.28 6.84 -8.60
CA LEU A 422 11.47 6.41 -7.88
C LEU A 422 12.66 6.19 -8.83
N GLN A 423 13.80 6.73 -8.43
CA GLN A 423 15.07 6.68 -9.15
C GLN A 423 16.08 5.74 -8.46
N PRO A 424 16.75 4.84 -9.22
CA PRO A 424 17.86 4.05 -8.71
C PRO A 424 18.98 4.96 -8.21
N LEU A 425 19.72 4.52 -7.18
CA LEU A 425 20.82 5.25 -6.55
C LEU A 425 20.42 6.61 -5.93
N GLN A 426 19.12 6.94 -5.89
CA GLN A 426 18.57 8.07 -5.14
C GLN A 426 17.56 7.61 -4.08
N HIS A 427 16.71 6.66 -4.45
CA HIS A 427 15.67 6.13 -3.56
C HIS A 427 15.87 4.63 -3.26
N TYR A 428 16.50 3.89 -4.18
CA TYR A 428 16.69 2.45 -4.00
C TYR A 428 17.93 1.94 -4.74
N TRP A 429 18.37 0.74 -4.40
CA TRP A 429 19.38 -0.01 -5.13
C TRP A 429 18.72 -1.04 -6.06
N PRO A 430 18.95 -1.03 -7.39
CA PRO A 430 18.31 -1.96 -8.31
C PRO A 430 18.92 -3.37 -8.20
N ILE A 431 18.07 -4.39 -8.17
CA ILE A 431 18.47 -5.81 -8.15
C ILE A 431 17.95 -6.50 -9.42
N ASN A 432 18.83 -7.27 -10.06
CA ASN A 432 18.47 -8.06 -11.23
C ASN A 432 17.63 -9.27 -10.83
N ASP A 433 16.37 -9.32 -11.27
CA ASP A 433 15.47 -10.44 -10.94
C ASP A 433 16.01 -11.80 -11.43
N LYS A 434 16.61 -11.89 -12.62
CA LYS A 434 17.09 -13.18 -13.17
C LYS A 434 18.29 -13.76 -12.41
N ASN A 435 19.03 -12.95 -11.67
CA ASN A 435 20.22 -13.38 -10.93
C ASN A 435 20.25 -12.75 -9.53
N LYS A 436 19.10 -12.76 -8.86
CA LYS A 436 18.83 -11.95 -7.67
C LYS A 436 19.78 -12.23 -6.51
N CYS A 437 20.13 -13.48 -6.21
CA CYS A 437 21.01 -13.78 -5.07
C CYS A 437 22.42 -13.22 -5.27
N ARG A 438 22.96 -13.36 -6.49
CA ARG A 438 24.25 -12.81 -6.89
C ARG A 438 24.24 -11.27 -6.85
N SER A 439 23.17 -10.67 -7.36
CA SER A 439 23.00 -9.22 -7.38
C SER A 439 22.80 -8.63 -5.98
N ILE A 440 22.08 -9.34 -5.09
CA ILE A 440 21.93 -8.98 -3.67
C ILE A 440 23.28 -9.03 -2.97
N LYS A 441 24.07 -10.08 -3.15
CA LYS A 441 25.39 -10.17 -2.53
C LYS A 441 26.30 -9.01 -2.93
N PHE A 442 26.37 -8.73 -4.24
CA PHE A 442 27.13 -7.59 -4.74
C PHE A 442 26.64 -6.27 -4.14
N ALA A 443 25.32 -6.05 -4.13
CA ALA A 443 24.72 -4.85 -3.57
C ALA A 443 25.11 -4.66 -2.10
N VAL A 444 25.00 -5.71 -1.28
CA VAL A 444 25.33 -5.65 0.14
C VAL A 444 26.80 -5.38 0.35
N ASP A 445 27.70 -6.09 -0.34
CA ASP A 445 29.15 -5.86 -0.23
C ASP A 445 29.52 -4.42 -0.64
N TRP A 446 28.95 -3.92 -1.73
CA TRP A 446 29.17 -2.54 -2.17
C TRP A 446 28.68 -1.52 -1.14
N LEU A 447 27.45 -1.69 -0.63
CA LEU A 447 26.84 -0.77 0.33
C LEU A 447 27.53 -0.80 1.70
N ASN A 448 28.14 -1.92 2.08
CA ASN A 448 28.96 -2.02 3.28
C ASN A 448 30.30 -1.29 3.11
N ASN A 449 30.87 -1.30 1.90
CA ASN A 449 32.11 -0.56 1.59
C ASN A 449 31.88 0.92 1.27
N HIS A 450 30.63 1.34 1.03
CA HIS A 450 30.26 2.73 0.71
C HIS A 450 29.13 3.23 1.61
N THR A 451 29.34 3.16 2.92
CA THR A 451 28.29 3.42 3.94
C THR A 451 27.65 4.80 3.84
N GLN A 452 28.41 5.85 3.51
CA GLN A 452 27.86 7.20 3.32
C GLN A 452 26.87 7.24 2.14
N LYS A 453 27.23 6.62 1.01
CA LYS A 453 26.33 6.53 -0.16
C LYS A 453 25.12 5.66 0.13
N ALA A 454 25.30 4.57 0.87
CA ALA A 454 24.18 3.76 1.34
C ALA A 454 23.20 4.59 2.18
N GLN A 455 23.70 5.40 3.11
CA GLN A 455 22.86 6.28 3.93
C GLN A 455 22.14 7.33 3.08
N GLU A 456 22.82 7.94 2.10
CA GLU A 456 22.19 8.90 1.19
C GLU A 456 21.01 8.31 0.42
N ILE A 457 21.14 7.08 -0.08
CA ILE A 457 20.05 6.38 -0.81
C ILE A 457 18.87 6.09 0.12
N GLY A 458 19.13 5.53 1.30
CA GLY A 458 18.08 5.22 2.28
C GLY A 458 17.35 6.49 2.76
N ARG A 459 18.10 7.55 3.02
CA ARG A 459 17.56 8.86 3.41
C ARG A 459 16.71 9.44 2.29
N GLY A 460 17.18 9.42 1.05
CA GLY A 460 16.44 9.93 -0.11
C GLY A 460 15.07 9.28 -0.28
N ALA A 461 14.96 7.96 -0.09
CA ALA A 461 13.66 7.29 -0.07
C ALA A 461 12.79 7.72 1.12
N SER A 462 13.34 7.72 2.34
CA SER A 462 12.55 8.04 3.53
C SER A 462 12.04 9.48 3.53
N GLU A 463 12.85 10.43 3.05
CA GLU A 463 12.45 11.83 2.90
C GLU A 463 11.33 11.98 1.85
N PHE A 464 11.42 11.26 0.72
CA PHE A 464 10.32 11.20 -0.25
C PHE A 464 9.05 10.65 0.39
N MET A 465 9.12 9.55 1.15
CA MET A 465 7.93 8.97 1.80
C MET A 465 7.29 9.91 2.82
N GLN A 466 8.10 10.61 3.62
CA GLN A 466 7.62 11.53 4.64
C GLN A 466 7.05 12.83 4.04
N ARG A 467 7.75 13.42 3.08
CA ARG A 467 7.38 14.72 2.50
C ARG A 467 6.36 14.57 1.39
N ASP A 468 6.69 13.74 0.39
CA ASP A 468 5.97 13.69 -0.87
C ASP A 468 4.81 12.71 -0.81
N LEU A 469 4.91 11.60 -0.08
CA LEU A 469 3.82 10.63 0.10
C LEU A 469 2.99 10.86 1.38
N SER A 470 2.92 12.08 1.90
CA SER A 470 2.08 12.40 3.07
C SER A 470 0.58 12.17 2.78
N MET A 471 -0.25 11.95 3.82
CA MET A 471 -1.71 11.82 3.62
C MET A 471 -2.33 13.08 2.97
N GLU A 472 -1.75 14.27 3.17
CA GLU A 472 -2.17 15.48 2.46
C GLU A 472 -2.00 15.31 0.95
N ASN A 473 -0.82 14.88 0.49
CA ASN A 473 -0.56 14.63 -0.91
C ASN A 473 -1.33 13.43 -1.47
N VAL A 474 -1.63 12.42 -0.66
CA VAL A 474 -2.50 11.30 -1.11
C VAL A 474 -3.89 11.82 -1.45
N TYR A 475 -4.49 12.64 -0.59
CA TYR A 475 -5.79 13.24 -0.89
C TYR A 475 -5.71 14.23 -2.06
N ASP A 476 -4.66 15.03 -2.18
CA ASP A 476 -4.50 15.94 -3.32
C ASP A 476 -4.36 15.17 -4.63
N TYR A 477 -3.66 14.02 -4.62
CA TYR A 477 -3.55 13.16 -5.79
C TYR A 477 -4.91 12.61 -6.20
N MET A 478 -5.69 12.09 -5.25
CA MET A 478 -7.05 11.62 -5.53
C MET A 478 -7.94 12.75 -6.05
N PHE A 479 -7.84 13.95 -5.45
CA PHE A 479 -8.59 15.12 -5.90
C PHE A 479 -8.29 15.42 -7.37
N HIS A 480 -7.01 15.55 -7.73
CA HIS A 480 -6.62 15.88 -9.09
C HIS A 480 -6.94 14.78 -10.08
N LEU A 481 -6.75 13.51 -9.71
CA LEU A 481 -7.09 12.38 -10.57
C LEU A 481 -8.58 12.38 -10.90
N LEU A 482 -9.46 12.53 -9.91
CA LEU A 482 -10.90 12.60 -10.14
C LEU A 482 -11.31 13.87 -10.91
N ASN A 483 -10.61 14.99 -10.66
CA ASN A 483 -10.87 16.24 -11.36
C ASN A 483 -10.50 16.17 -12.85
N GLU A 484 -9.30 15.70 -13.18
CA GLU A 484 -8.87 15.52 -14.57
C GLU A 484 -9.69 14.43 -15.28
N TYR A 485 -10.03 13.34 -14.57
CA TYR A 485 -10.94 12.31 -15.08
C TYR A 485 -12.32 12.89 -15.45
N SER A 486 -12.93 13.70 -14.58
CA SER A 486 -14.28 14.23 -14.82
C SER A 486 -14.36 15.12 -16.07
N LYS A 487 -13.27 15.85 -16.40
CA LYS A 487 -13.18 16.68 -17.61
C LYS A 487 -13.26 15.85 -18.90
N LEU A 488 -12.91 14.57 -18.84
CA LEU A 488 -12.95 13.67 -20.00
C LEU A 488 -14.34 13.06 -20.22
N LEU A 489 -15.22 13.06 -19.21
CA LEU A 489 -16.57 12.51 -19.33
C LEU A 489 -17.39 13.29 -20.38
N LYS A 490 -17.92 12.57 -21.35
CA LYS A 490 -18.81 13.10 -22.41
C LYS A 490 -20.29 12.94 -22.10
N PHE A 491 -20.61 12.59 -20.85
CA PHE A 491 -21.95 12.40 -20.34
C PHE A 491 -22.03 12.93 -18.91
N LYS A 492 -23.24 13.28 -18.48
CA LYS A 492 -23.49 13.63 -17.09
C LYS A 492 -23.68 12.36 -16.25
N PRO A 493 -22.89 12.15 -15.18
CA PRO A 493 -23.14 11.09 -14.21
C PRO A 493 -24.58 11.10 -13.70
N GLN A 494 -25.19 9.93 -13.61
CA GLN A 494 -26.57 9.76 -13.16
C GLN A 494 -26.66 8.57 -12.22
N VAL A 495 -27.23 8.78 -11.04
CA VAL A 495 -27.41 7.74 -10.02
C VAL A 495 -28.27 6.62 -10.59
N SER A 496 -27.75 5.38 -10.58
CA SER A 496 -28.50 4.20 -11.02
C SER A 496 -29.50 3.77 -9.94
N GLN A 497 -30.58 3.09 -10.33
CA GLN A 497 -31.60 2.59 -9.39
C GLN A 497 -31.02 1.57 -8.37
N ASN A 498 -29.94 0.89 -8.74
CA ASN A 498 -29.26 -0.09 -7.89
C ASN A 498 -28.20 0.53 -6.96
N SER A 499 -27.91 1.83 -7.14
CA SER A 499 -26.89 2.50 -6.36
C SER A 499 -27.41 2.87 -4.96
N VAL A 500 -26.59 2.62 -3.94
CA VAL A 500 -26.88 2.99 -2.54
C VAL A 500 -26.04 4.19 -2.14
N GLU A 501 -26.66 5.21 -1.55
CA GLU A 501 -25.92 6.34 -0.96
C GLU A 501 -25.10 5.87 0.24
N ILE A 502 -23.82 6.25 0.28
CA ILE A 502 -22.93 5.99 1.42
C ILE A 502 -22.40 7.30 2.01
N CYS A 503 -22.15 7.28 3.31
CA CYS A 503 -21.54 8.37 4.08
C CYS A 503 -20.68 7.82 5.22
N THR A 504 -19.97 8.71 5.91
CA THR A 504 -19.08 8.36 7.03
C THR A 504 -19.84 7.59 8.11
N GLU A 505 -21.03 8.06 8.46
CA GLU A 505 -21.93 7.46 9.44
C GLU A 505 -22.39 6.08 9.00
N ALA A 506 -22.76 5.91 7.72
CA ALA A 506 -23.20 4.63 7.17
C ALA A 506 -22.12 3.54 7.22
N MET A 507 -20.83 3.91 7.14
CA MET A 507 -19.73 2.95 7.26
C MET A 507 -19.34 2.66 8.72
N VAL A 508 -19.49 3.64 9.61
CA VAL A 508 -19.00 3.56 11.01
C VAL A 508 -20.06 3.06 11.99
N CYS A 509 -21.30 3.55 11.87
CA CYS A 509 -22.33 3.37 12.89
C CYS A 509 -22.92 1.96 12.96
N PRO A 510 -23.08 1.20 11.86
CA PRO A 510 -23.48 -0.20 11.93
C PRO A 510 -22.46 -1.11 12.63
N SER A 511 -21.21 -0.65 12.79
CA SER A 511 -20.19 -1.38 13.57
C SER A 511 -20.53 -1.26 15.06
N GLY A 512 -21.47 -2.09 15.54
CA GLY A 512 -22.17 -1.98 16.82
C GLY A 512 -21.34 -2.01 18.11
N ASN A 513 -20.01 -2.24 18.04
CA ASN A 513 -19.11 -2.07 19.18
C ASN A 513 -18.23 -0.83 18.97
N ALA A 514 -18.29 0.13 19.90
CA ALA A 514 -17.41 1.30 19.92
C ALA A 514 -15.91 0.94 19.86
N ASN A 515 -15.54 -0.25 20.37
CA ASN A 515 -14.19 -0.82 20.37
C ASN A 515 -13.97 -1.90 19.30
N GLY A 516 -14.92 -2.09 18.37
CA GLY A 516 -14.78 -3.05 17.28
C GLY A 516 -13.60 -2.72 16.37
N THR A 517 -12.85 -3.72 15.94
CA THR A 517 -11.64 -3.56 15.10
C THR A 517 -11.91 -2.69 13.87
N ASN A 518 -12.98 -2.95 13.14
CA ASN A 518 -13.35 -2.18 11.95
C ASN A 518 -13.52 -0.68 12.24
N LYS A 519 -14.33 -0.36 13.26
CA LYS A 519 -14.57 1.02 13.70
C LYS A 519 -13.28 1.71 14.13
N ARG A 520 -12.40 1.02 14.86
CA ARG A 520 -11.10 1.56 15.30
C ARG A 520 -10.19 1.94 14.13
N PHE A 521 -10.15 1.13 13.07
CA PHE A 521 -9.34 1.45 11.88
C PHE A 521 -9.91 2.61 11.08
N LEU A 522 -11.23 2.60 10.79
CA LEU A 522 -11.91 3.69 10.08
C LEU A 522 -11.75 5.02 10.84
N MET A 523 -12.11 5.05 12.12
CA MET A 523 -11.94 6.25 12.96
C MET A 523 -10.47 6.66 13.12
N GLY A 524 -9.55 5.71 12.94
CA GLY A 524 -8.12 5.97 12.99
C GLY A 524 -7.60 6.83 11.83
N SER A 525 -8.36 6.93 10.74
CA SER A 525 -8.05 7.72 9.53
C SER A 525 -9.14 8.75 9.21
N LEU A 526 -10.03 9.05 10.16
CA LEU A 526 -11.06 10.06 10.00
C LEU A 526 -10.46 11.45 9.78
N VAL A 527 -10.93 12.15 8.74
CA VAL A 527 -10.63 13.56 8.53
C VAL A 527 -11.49 14.39 9.47
N ASP A 528 -10.82 15.01 10.44
CA ASP A 528 -11.43 15.74 11.55
C ASP A 528 -12.04 17.09 11.14
N GLU A 529 -11.42 17.77 10.17
CA GLU A 529 -11.79 19.10 9.71
C GLU A 529 -11.55 19.25 8.20
N PRO A 530 -12.37 20.07 7.51
CA PRO A 530 -12.08 20.51 6.15
C PRO A 530 -10.73 21.23 6.11
N HIS A 531 -10.03 21.10 4.98
CA HIS A 531 -8.78 21.82 4.80
C HIS A 531 -9.04 23.32 4.62
N ILE A 532 -8.15 24.19 5.11
CA ILE A 532 -8.34 25.65 5.02
C ILE A 532 -7.94 26.16 3.62
N SER A 533 -6.93 25.56 3.01
CA SER A 533 -6.56 25.84 1.62
C SER A 533 -7.14 24.80 0.68
N GLY A 534 -7.26 25.15 -0.60
CA GLY A 534 -7.47 24.16 -1.66
C GLY A 534 -6.32 23.14 -1.77
N PRO A 535 -6.45 22.14 -2.65
CA PRO A 535 -5.38 21.19 -2.95
C PRO A 535 -4.17 21.90 -3.55
N CYS A 536 -2.98 21.29 -3.49
CA CYS A 536 -1.80 21.78 -4.18
C CYS A 536 -2.02 21.99 -5.69
N SER A 537 -1.17 22.77 -6.35
CA SER A 537 -1.24 22.99 -7.80
C SER A 537 -0.69 21.79 -8.58
N LEU A 538 -1.52 21.20 -9.45
CA LEU A 538 -1.14 20.06 -10.29
C LEU A 538 -0.03 20.45 -11.28
N PRO A 539 1.11 19.75 -11.33
CA PRO A 539 2.13 20.01 -12.33
C PRO A 539 1.62 19.75 -13.76
N PRO A 540 2.15 20.47 -14.76
CA PRO A 540 1.85 20.18 -16.15
C PRO A 540 2.33 18.77 -16.54
N PRO A 541 1.81 18.21 -17.65
CA PRO A 541 2.32 16.96 -18.23
C PRO A 541 3.84 17.01 -18.45
N PHE A 542 4.45 15.84 -18.66
CA PHE A 542 5.83 15.81 -19.13
C PHE A 542 5.98 16.62 -20.42
N ASP A 543 7.06 17.40 -20.51
CA ASP A 543 7.42 18.06 -21.76
C ASP A 543 7.65 17.00 -22.87
N PRO A 544 7.63 17.37 -24.17
CA PRO A 544 7.65 16.40 -25.28
C PRO A 544 8.77 15.34 -25.20
N ASN A 545 9.92 15.67 -24.61
CA ASN A 545 11.05 14.76 -24.45
C ASN A 545 11.31 14.36 -22.99
N GLY A 546 10.55 14.92 -22.04
CA GLY A 546 10.80 14.86 -20.61
C GLY A 546 10.56 13.46 -20.06
N LEU A 547 9.50 12.80 -20.53
CA LEU A 547 9.19 11.41 -20.17
C LEU A 547 10.27 10.45 -20.67
N GLU A 548 10.70 10.61 -21.93
CA GLU A 548 11.77 9.79 -22.50
C GLU A 548 13.10 10.02 -21.77
N LYS A 549 13.44 11.29 -21.47
CA LYS A 549 14.64 11.65 -20.71
C LYS A 549 14.60 11.06 -19.30
N PHE A 550 13.44 11.07 -18.65
CA PHE A 550 13.23 10.45 -17.34
C PHE A 550 13.51 8.94 -17.38
N HIS A 551 12.93 8.22 -18.35
CA HIS A 551 13.18 6.79 -18.53
C HIS A 551 14.63 6.48 -18.89
N ARG A 552 15.24 7.27 -19.78
CA ARG A 552 16.63 7.13 -20.18
C ARG A 552 17.58 7.30 -19.00
N LYS A 553 17.34 8.29 -18.13
CA LYS A 553 18.10 8.49 -16.88
C LYS A 553 18.01 7.25 -15.99
N LYS A 554 16.78 6.76 -15.75
CA LYS A 554 16.54 5.56 -14.92
C LYS A 554 17.26 4.33 -15.47
N LEU A 555 17.18 4.08 -16.78
CA LEU A 555 17.89 2.97 -17.44
C LEU A 555 19.41 3.10 -17.37
N ASN A 556 19.95 4.32 -17.54
CA ASN A 556 21.39 4.55 -17.46
C ASN A 556 21.95 4.27 -16.05
N LEU A 557 21.21 4.65 -15.00
CA LEU A 557 21.59 4.35 -13.61
C LEU A 557 21.55 2.85 -13.32
N ILE A 558 20.56 2.12 -13.84
CA ILE A 558 20.51 0.64 -13.73
C ILE A 558 21.71 0.02 -14.43
N ARG A 559 21.99 0.42 -15.68
CA ARG A 559 23.14 -0.08 -16.46
C ARG A 559 24.48 0.22 -15.80
N GLN A 560 24.59 1.32 -15.06
CA GLN A 560 25.78 1.65 -14.28
C GLN A 560 26.00 0.62 -13.16
N VAL A 561 24.96 0.27 -12.40
CA VAL A 561 25.02 -0.77 -11.37
C VAL A 561 25.36 -2.13 -11.98
N GLU A 562 24.75 -2.50 -13.11
CA GLU A 562 25.05 -3.75 -13.81
C GLU A 562 26.53 -3.84 -14.24
N LYS A 563 27.14 -2.73 -14.68
CA LYS A 563 28.57 -2.67 -14.99
C LYS A 563 29.44 -2.87 -13.75
N TRP A 564 29.08 -2.25 -12.63
CA TRP A 564 29.80 -2.45 -11.36
C TRP A 564 29.68 -3.89 -10.86
N GLU A 565 28.49 -4.48 -10.95
CA GLU A 565 28.25 -5.89 -10.58
C GLU A 565 29.12 -6.82 -11.42
N HIS A 566 29.12 -6.63 -12.74
CA HIS A 566 29.94 -7.44 -13.63
C HIS A 566 31.45 -7.30 -13.35
N ALA A 567 31.93 -6.10 -13.03
CA ALA A 567 33.33 -5.89 -12.66
C ALA A 567 33.68 -6.55 -11.32
N TYR A 568 32.81 -6.43 -10.31
CA TYR A 568 32.99 -7.10 -9.01
C TYR A 568 33.19 -8.60 -9.19
N TRP A 569 32.33 -9.24 -9.99
CA TRP A 569 32.39 -10.69 -10.18
C TRP A 569 33.56 -11.18 -11.03
N LYS A 570 34.11 -10.34 -11.92
CA LYS A 570 35.36 -10.66 -12.62
C LYS A 570 36.57 -10.69 -11.70
N ASN A 571 36.53 -9.99 -10.57
CA ASN A 571 37.63 -9.92 -9.61
C ASN A 571 37.50 -10.95 -8.47
N VAL A 572 36.33 -11.56 -8.30
CA VAL A 572 36.04 -12.59 -7.30
C VAL A 572 36.21 -14.01 -7.87
N GLN A 573 36.19 -14.15 -9.20
CA GLN A 573 36.60 -15.35 -9.94
C GLN A 573 38.10 -15.33 -10.18
#